data_AF-A0A1V4QX86-F1
#
_entry.id   AF-A0A1V4QX86-F1
#
_cell.length_a   1.000
_cell.length_b   1.000
_cell.length_c   1.000
_cell.angle_alpha   90.00
_cell.angle_beta   90.00
_cell.angle_gamma   90.00
#
_symmetry.space_group_name_H-M   'P 1'
#
loop_
_entity.id
_entity.type
_entity.pdbx_description
1 polymer ?
#
loop_
_entity_poly.entity_id
_entity_poly.type
_entity_poly.pdbx_seq_one_letter_code
_entity_poly.pdbx_strand_id
1 'polypeptide(L)'
;MAMKDVIVDYVKDEYLEEGDETEIDENTPLISGGIVDSFSMVSLKMFLERKYKISIPDEKATTEAFDTVASIMKLVKEYAPDAE
;
A
#
# COMPACT_ATOMS: atom_id res chain seq x y z
N MET A 1 -5.56 -8.52 12.38
CA MET A 1 -5.16 -7.16 11.97
C MET A 1 -5.65 -7.03 10.55
N ALA A 2 -6.43 -6.00 10.22
CA ALA A 2 -6.99 -5.91 8.88
C ALA A 2 -5.90 -5.55 7.87
N MET A 3 -6.04 -5.99 6.62
CA MET A 3 -5.16 -5.57 5.53
C MET A 3 -4.96 -4.04 5.45
N LYS A 4 -5.99 -3.25 5.76
CA LYS A 4 -5.91 -1.78 5.87
C LYS A 4 -4.83 -1.37 6.86
N ASP A 5 -4.92 -1.88 8.09
CA ASP A 5 -3.99 -1.55 9.17
C ASP A 5 -2.57 -1.92 8.78
N VAL A 6 -2.37 -3.08 8.16
CA VAL A 6 -1.06 -3.54 7.71
C VAL A 6 -0.40 -2.59 6.72
N ILE A 7 -1.18 -2.09 5.74
CA ILE A 7 -0.66 -1.17 4.73
C ILE A 7 -0.40 0.20 5.36
N VAL A 8 -1.34 0.71 6.16
CA VAL A 8 -1.20 2.00 6.84
C VAL A 8 0.00 2.01 7.78
N ASP A 9 0.19 0.94 8.55
CA ASP A 9 1.30 0.78 9.49
C ASP A 9 2.64 0.75 8.76
N TYR A 10 2.75 -0.04 7.67
CA TYR A 10 3.95 -0.05 6.84
C TYR A 10 4.26 1.32 6.23
N VAL A 11 3.23 2.00 5.72
CA VAL A 11 3.40 3.34 5.12
C VAL A 11 3.80 4.37 6.17
N LYS A 12 3.23 4.30 7.38
CA LYS A 12 3.59 5.16 8.50
C LYS A 12 5.03 4.93 8.95
N ASP A 13 5.41 3.67 9.14
CA ASP A 13 6.74 3.30 9.63
C ASP A 13 7.85 3.65 8.63
N GLU A 14 7.61 3.45 7.32
CA GLU A 14 8.63 3.66 6.29
C GLU A 14 8.67 5.09 5.73
N TYR A 15 7.54 5.82 5.76
CA TYR A 15 7.42 7.11 5.04
C TYR A 15 6.99 8.30 5.89
N LEU A 16 6.44 8.08 7.08
CA LEU A 16 6.12 9.17 8.01
C LEU A 16 7.18 9.26 9.11
N GLU A 17 7.52 10.48 9.52
CA GLU A 17 8.50 10.68 10.59
C GLU A 17 7.90 10.32 11.95
N GLU A 18 8.77 9.93 12.90
CA GLU A 18 8.33 9.63 14.27
C GLU A 18 7.66 10.87 14.90
N GLY A 19 6.36 10.76 15.18
CA GLY A 19 5.53 11.86 15.71
C GLY A 19 4.65 12.56 14.68
N ASP A 20 4.67 12.13 13.42
CA ASP A 20 3.76 12.63 12.41
C ASP A 20 2.33 12.07 12.63
N GLU A 21 1.41 12.96 12.99
CA GLU A 21 0.02 12.60 13.30
C GLU A 21 -0.85 12.48 12.04
N THR A 22 -0.24 12.42 10.84
CA THR A 22 -0.98 12.31 9.58
C THR A 22 -1.93 11.10 9.60
N GLU A 23 -3.23 11.41 9.55
CA GLU A 23 -4.27 10.40 9.43
C GLU A 23 -4.30 9.88 7.99
N ILE A 24 -3.72 8.70 7.80
CA ILE A 24 -3.86 7.93 6.56
C ILE A 24 -5.14 7.10 6.66
N ASP A 25 -6.13 7.47 5.86
CA ASP A 25 -7.35 6.71 5.67
C ASP A 25 -7.30 5.94 4.32
N GLU A 26 -8.33 5.15 4.03
CA GLU A 26 -8.38 4.32 2.83
C GLU A 26 -8.44 5.12 1.53
N ASN A 27 -8.94 6.36 1.60
CA ASN A 27 -9.04 7.28 0.48
C ASN A 27 -7.90 8.30 0.42
N THR A 28 -6.97 8.26 1.38
CA THR A 28 -5.84 9.20 1.42
C THR A 28 -4.89 8.92 0.26
N PRO A 29 -4.58 9.92 -0.58
CA PRO A 29 -3.62 9.76 -1.66
C PRO A 29 -2.20 9.70 -1.07
N LEU A 30 -1.58 8.53 -1.19
CA LEU A 30 -0.22 8.21 -0.79
C LEU A 30 0.78 8.77 -1.79
N ILE A 31 0.64 8.43 -3.08
CA ILE A 31 1.62 8.85 -4.09
C ILE A 31 1.33 10.27 -4.55
N SER A 32 0.10 10.53 -4.97
CA SER A 32 -0.34 11.87 -5.41
C SER A 32 -0.29 12.88 -4.26
N GLY A 33 -0.42 12.43 -3.01
CA GLY A 33 -0.25 13.27 -1.81
C GLY A 33 1.20 13.50 -1.41
N GLY A 34 2.16 12.84 -2.07
CA GLY A 34 3.59 13.00 -1.79
C GLY A 34 4.09 12.29 -0.54
N ILE A 35 3.31 11.34 0.01
CA ILE A 35 3.72 10.49 1.14
C ILE A 35 4.64 9.38 0.63
N VAL A 36 4.33 8.80 -0.54
CA VAL A 36 5.04 7.67 -1.13
C VAL A 36 5.64 8.07 -2.46
N ASP A 37 6.95 7.89 -2.60
CA ASP A 37 7.65 8.08 -3.87
C ASP A 37 7.46 6.92 -4.86
N SER A 38 7.72 7.21 -6.14
CA SER A 38 7.66 6.20 -7.22
C SER A 38 8.59 5.00 -6.99
N PHE A 39 9.73 5.18 -6.32
CA PHE A 39 10.62 4.09 -5.91
C PHE A 39 10.02 3.26 -4.78
N SER A 40 9.41 3.92 -3.80
CA SER A 40 8.79 3.31 -2.63
C SER A 40 7.62 2.41 -2.99
N MET A 41 6.92 2.70 -4.09
CA MET A 41 5.87 1.83 -4.64
C MET A 41 6.36 0.40 -4.90
N VAL A 42 7.61 0.24 -5.35
CA VAL A 42 8.22 -1.08 -5.59
C VAL A 42 8.43 -1.83 -4.28
N SER A 43 8.87 -1.14 -3.22
CA SER A 43 9.02 -1.72 -1.88
C SER A 43 7.66 -2.16 -1.31
N LEU A 44 6.64 -1.31 -1.43
CA LEU A 44 5.28 -1.61 -0.97
C LEU A 44 4.70 -2.82 -1.73
N LYS A 45 4.88 -2.86 -3.05
CA LYS A 45 4.51 -4.00 -3.90
C LYS A 45 5.18 -5.29 -3.40
N MET A 46 6.51 -5.29 -3.25
CA MET A 46 7.26 -6.46 -2.79
C MET A 46 6.85 -6.90 -1.39
N PHE A 47 6.54 -5.96 -0.50
CA PHE A 47 6.03 -6.24 0.83
C PHE A 47 4.71 -7.01 0.77
N LEU A 48 3.75 -6.56 -0.05
CA LEU A 48 2.46 -7.22 -0.22
C LEU A 48 2.61 -8.61 -0.86
N GLU A 49 3.44 -8.73 -1.89
CA GLU A 49 3.75 -10.01 -2.54
C GLU A 49 4.30 -11.02 -1.54
N ARG A 50 5.25 -10.60 -0.69
CA ARG A 50 5.82 -11.48 0.34
C ARG A 50 4.83 -11.80 1.45
N LYS A 51 4.06 -10.81 1.90
CA LYS A 51 3.11 -10.95 3.02
C LYS A 51 1.94 -11.86 2.67
N TYR A 52 1.34 -11.66 1.50
CA TYR A 52 0.19 -12.44 1.04
C TYR A 52 0.56 -13.59 0.10
N LYS A 53 1.86 -13.79 -0.18
CA LYS A 53 2.38 -14.81 -1.10
C LYS A 53 1.73 -14.74 -2.49
N ILE A 54 1.51 -13.51 -2.97
CA ILE A 54 0.98 -13.21 -4.31
C ILE A 54 2.08 -12.69 -5.23
N SER A 55 1.78 -12.62 -6.53
CA SER A 55 2.63 -11.93 -7.49
C SER A 55 1.79 -10.93 -8.28
N ILE A 56 2.15 -9.66 -8.16
CA ILE A 56 1.48 -8.55 -8.81
C ILE A 56 2.34 -8.18 -10.04
N PRO A 57 1.81 -8.27 -11.27
CA PRO A 57 2.56 -7.85 -12.44
C PRO A 57 2.78 -6.33 -12.44
N ASP A 58 3.92 -5.87 -12.94
CA ASP A 58 4.28 -4.43 -12.95
C ASP A 58 3.28 -3.58 -13.74
N GLU A 59 2.64 -4.15 -14.77
CA GLU A 59 1.56 -3.51 -15.53
C GLU A 59 0.34 -3.15 -14.67
N LYS A 60 0.15 -3.85 -13.55
CA LYS A 60 -0.92 -3.60 -12.58
C LYS A 60 -0.45 -2.76 -11.40
N ALA A 61 0.85 -2.69 -11.15
CA ALA A 61 1.45 -1.79 -10.17
C ALA A 61 1.59 -0.38 -10.73
N THR A 62 0.46 0.22 -11.06
CA THR A 62 0.38 1.61 -11.51
C THR A 62 0.24 2.55 -10.34
N THR A 63 0.58 3.82 -10.56
CA THR A 63 0.39 4.89 -9.59
C THR A 63 -1.03 4.91 -9.05
N GLU A 64 -2.05 4.77 -9.90
CA GLU A 64 -3.46 4.73 -9.48
C GLU A 64 -3.81 3.54 -8.58
N ALA A 65 -3.22 2.37 -8.85
CA ALA A 65 -3.44 1.16 -8.05
C ALA A 65 -2.75 1.23 -6.68
N PHE A 66 -1.68 2.02 -6.58
CA PHE A 66 -0.90 2.24 -5.36
C PHE A 66 -1.15 3.62 -4.74
N ASP A 67 -2.06 4.42 -5.30
CA ASP A 67 -2.28 5.79 -4.85
C ASP A 67 -3.01 5.83 -3.52
N THR A 68 -3.87 4.86 -3.23
CA THR A 68 -4.64 4.85 -1.97
C THR A 68 -4.62 3.47 -1.36
N VAL A 69 -4.78 3.39 -0.03
CA VAL A 69 -4.86 2.10 0.66
C VAL A 69 -6.05 1.29 0.15
N ALA A 70 -7.19 1.92 -0.18
CA ALA A 70 -8.33 1.24 -0.80
C ALA A 70 -7.97 0.59 -2.15
N SER A 71 -7.26 1.29 -3.02
CA SER A 71 -6.80 0.75 -4.31
C SER A 71 -5.87 -0.44 -4.12
N ILE A 72 -4.90 -0.31 -3.20
CA ILE A 72 -3.94 -1.38 -2.89
C ILE A 72 -4.68 -2.60 -2.36
N MET A 73 -5.59 -2.40 -1.41
CA MET A 73 -6.41 -3.47 -0.85
C MET A 73 -7.22 -4.20 -1.92
N LYS A 74 -7.83 -3.44 -2.83
CA LYS A 74 -8.58 -4.01 -3.95
C LYS A 74 -7.67 -4.84 -4.85
N LEU A 75 -6.49 -4.31 -5.20
CA LEU A 75 -5.51 -5.02 -6.01
C LEU A 75 -5.07 -6.31 -5.34
N VAL A 76 -4.68 -6.27 -4.07
CA VAL A 76 -4.28 -7.46 -3.31
C VAL A 76 -5.42 -8.49 -3.29
N LYS A 77 -6.67 -8.08 -3.06
CA LYS A 77 -7.83 -8.98 -3.10
C LYS A 77 -8.08 -9.62 -4.46
N GLU A 78 -7.70 -8.98 -5.57
CA GLU A 78 -7.79 -9.61 -6.90
C GLU A 78 -6.84 -10.81 -7.05
N TYR A 79 -5.70 -10.80 -6.34
CA TYR A 79 -4.69 -11.87 -6.40
C TYR A 79 -4.72 -12.82 -5.19
N ALA A 80 -5.17 -12.35 -4.03
CA ALA A 80 -5.36 -13.08 -2.78
C ALA A 80 -6.75 -12.77 -2.21
N PRO A 81 -7.80 -13.45 -2.69
CA PRO A 81 -9.15 -13.28 -2.16
C PRO A 81 -9.26 -13.72 -0.68
N ASP A 82 -8.38 -14.61 -0.22
CA ASP A 82 -8.29 -15.12 1.15
C ASP A 82 -7.41 -14.25 2.08
N ALA A 83 -6.95 -13.07 1.64
CA ALA A 83 -6.21 -12.14 2.49
C ALA A 83 -7.13 -11.43 3.49
N GLU A 84 -6.95 -11.71 4.79
CA GLU A 84 -7.63 -11.05 5.93
C GLU A 84 -6.75 -10.00 6.64
#